data_AF-A0A6B3P904-F1
#
_entry.id   AF-A0A6B3P904-F1
#
_cell.length_a   1.000
_cell.length_b   1.000
_cell.length_c   1.000
_cell.angle_alpha   90.00
_cell.angle_beta   90.00
_cell.angle_gamma   90.00
#
_symmetry.space_group_name_H-M   'P 1'
#
loop_
_entity.id
_entity.type
_entity.pdbx_description
1 polymer ?
#
loop_
_entity_poly.entity_id
_entity_poly.type
_entity_poly.pdbx_seq_one_letter_code
_entity_poly.pdbx_strand_id
1 'polypeptide(L)' 'MNDLENAVGQYIVYHDVLKKTNPERILYLAVDEEAYEGIFSEPIGKLMLENQRLNLVAFHKLEEVIIEWIPSVNINK' A
#
# COMPACT_ATOMS: atom_id res chain seq x y z
N MET A 1 -14.05 6.87 -2.60
CA MET A 1 -13.44 7.74 -1.58
C MET A 1 -13.51 7.09 -0.20
N ASN A 2 -14.70 6.74 0.31
CA ASN A 2 -14.87 6.09 1.62
C ASN A 2 -13.99 4.84 1.82
N ASP A 3 -13.85 3.97 0.81
CA ASP A 3 -13.03 2.76 0.95
C ASP A 3 -11.54 3.07 1.12
N LEU A 4 -11.03 4.08 0.41
CA LEU A 4 -9.65 4.54 0.57
C LEU A 4 -9.45 5.14 1.97
N GLU A 5 -10.35 6.03 2.41
CA GLU A 5 -10.28 6.64 3.75
C GLU A 5 -10.30 5.58 4.86
N ASN A 6 -11.18 4.57 4.74
CA ASN A 6 -11.26 3.45 5.67
C ASN A 6 -9.99 2.59 5.65
N ALA A 7 -9.46 2.27 4.47
CA ALA A 7 -8.23 1.49 4.33
C ALA A 7 -7.02 2.23 4.92
N VAL A 8 -6.93 3.54 4.69
CA VAL A 8 -5.89 4.41 5.26
C VAL A 8 -6.00 4.47 6.77
N GLY A 9 -7.22 4.65 7.31
CA GLY A 9 -7.45 4.63 8.75
C GLY A 9 -6.98 3.32 9.40
N GLN A 10 -7.35 2.18 8.81
CA GLN A 10 -6.90 0.87 9.27
C GLN A 10 -5.39 0.71 9.17
N TYR A 11 -4.79 1.11 8.04
CA TYR A 11 -3.34 1.04 7.84
C TYR A 11 -2.59 1.78 8.95
N ILE A 12 -3.01 3.00 9.29
CA ILE A 12 -2.38 3.80 10.36
C ILE A 12 -2.48 3.08 11.71
N VAL A 13 -3.66 2.58 12.06
CA VAL A 13 -3.87 1.85 13.33
C VAL A 13 -2.96 0.63 13.42
N TYR A 14 -2.92 -0.21 12.39
CA TYR A 14 -2.09 -1.41 12.40
C TYR A 14 -0.59 -1.12 12.31
N HIS A 15 -0.20 -0.08 11.57
CA HIS A 15 1.17 0.37 11.50
C HIS A 15 1.70 0.75 12.88
N ASP A 16 0.93 1.51 13.67
CA ASP A 16 1.35 1.92 15.01
C ASP A 16 1.44 0.76 16.00
N VAL A 17 0.52 -0.20 15.90
CA VAL A 17 0.58 -1.45 16.66
C VAL A 17 1.84 -2.24 16.30
N LEU A 18 2.08 -2.49 15.00
CA LEU A 18 3.24 -3.24 14.54
C LEU A 18 4.56 -2.56 14.90
N LYS A 19 4.64 -1.24 14.77
CA LYS A 19 5.81 -0.46 15.19
C LYS A 19 6.16 -0.67 16.66
N LYS A 20 5.15 -0.95 17.51
CA LYS A 20 5.35 -1.22 18.93
C LYS A 20 5.64 -2.70 19.24
N THR A 21 4.97 -3.64 18.57
CA THR A 21 5.04 -5.07 18.90
C THR A 21 6.05 -5.85 18.06
N ASN A 22 6.24 -5.45 16.80
CA ASN A 22 7.04 -6.11 15.78
C ASN A 22 7.70 -5.07 14.85
N PRO A 23 8.60 -4.22 15.38
CA PRO A 23 9.19 -3.10 14.63
C PRO A 23 9.96 -3.50 13.38
N GLU A 24 10.36 -4.77 13.26
CA GLU A 24 10.99 -5.36 12.08
C GLU A 24 10.03 -5.61 10.91
N ARG A 25 8.71 -5.63 11.18
CA ARG A 25 7.70 -5.92 10.15
C ARG A 25 7.27 -4.64 9.43
N ILE A 26 7.42 -4.66 8.12
CA ILE A 26 6.95 -3.59 7.25
C ILE A 26 5.51 -3.91 6.85
N LEU A 27 4.58 -3.01 7.16
CA LEU A 27 3.18 -3.12 6.75
C LEU A 27 3.03 -2.63 5.31
N TYR A 28 2.28 -3.38 4.51
CA TYR A 28 1.87 -3.02 3.15
C TYR A 28 0.35 -3.08 3.05
N LEU A 29 -0.25 -2.10 2.36
CA LEU A 29 -1.63 -2.15 1.93
C LEU A 29 -1.70 -2.85 0.57
N ALA A 30 -2.36 -4.01 0.52
CA ALA A 30 -2.58 -4.72 -0.72
C ALA A 30 -3.75 -4.13 -1.49
N VAL A 31 -3.54 -3.82 -2.76
CA VAL A 31 -4.56 -3.28 -3.67
C VAL A 31 -4.52 -4.05 -4.98
N ASP A 32 -5.68 -4.27 -5.58
CA ASP A 32 -5.71 -4.86 -6.91
C ASP A 32 -5.25 -3.87 -7.99
N GLU A 33 -4.95 -4.39 -9.18
CA GLU A 33 -4.52 -3.59 -10.33
C GLU A 33 -5.51 -2.45 -10.66
N GLU A 34 -6.82 -2.70 -10.61
CA GLU A 34 -7.84 -1.68 -10.91
C GLU A 34 -7.79 -0.50 -9.92
N ALA A 35 -7.63 -0.78 -8.63
CA ALA A 35 -7.48 0.24 -7.60
C ALA A 35 -6.14 0.98 -7.75
N TYR A 36 -5.07 0.26 -8.10
CA TYR A 36 -3.75 0.85 -8.31
C TYR A 36 -3.74 1.80 -9.50
N GLU A 37 -4.23 1.36 -10.66
CA GLU A 37 -4.31 2.17 -11.87
C GLU A 37 -5.37 3.28 -11.77
N GLY A 38 -6.42 3.07 -10.95
CA GLY A 38 -7.45 4.05 -10.65
C GLY A 38 -7.00 5.09 -9.62
N ILE A 39 -7.37 4.89 -8.35
CA ILE A 39 -7.27 5.93 -7.32
C ILE A 39 -5.82 6.34 -7.01
N PHE A 40 -4.84 5.44 -7.18
CA PHE A 40 -3.43 5.74 -6.95
C PHE A 40 -2.74 6.43 -8.12
N SER A 41 -3.38 6.49 -9.30
CA SER A 41 -2.96 7.34 -10.42
C SER A 41 -3.50 8.78 -10.32
N GLU A 42 -4.54 8.99 -9.52
CA GLU A 42 -5.14 10.30 -9.26
C GLU A 42 -4.26 11.17 -8.33
N PRO A 43 -4.40 12.51 -8.35
CA PRO A 43 -3.57 13.42 -7.56
C PRO A 43 -3.55 13.11 -6.06
N ILE A 44 -4.69 12.70 -5.49
CA ILE A 44 -4.77 12.37 -4.06
C ILE A 44 -3.96 11.11 -3.73
N GLY A 45 -4.09 10.05 -4.53
CA GLY A 45 -3.36 8.81 -4.33
C GLY A 45 -1.86 8.99 -4.53
N LYS A 46 -1.46 9.72 -5.59
CA LYS A 46 -0.06 10.10 -5.83
C LYS A 46 0.52 10.88 -4.66
N LEU A 47 -0.20 11.88 -4.15
CA LEU A 47 0.23 12.67 -2.99
C LEU A 47 0.46 11.80 -1.74
N MET A 48 -0.36 10.76 -1.52
CA MET A 48 -0.16 9.84 -0.40
C MET A 48 1.11 9.00 -0.56
N LEU A 49 1.39 8.54 -1.78
CA LEU A 49 2.59 7.76 -2.10
C LEU A 49 3.86 8.60 -2.02
N GLU A 50 3.84 9.81 -2.59
CA GLU A 50 4.96 10.76 -2.56
C GLU A 50 5.33 11.17 -1.13
N ASN A 51 4.32 11.35 -0.27
CA ASN A 51 4.55 11.63 1.15
C ASN A 51 4.91 10.38 1.98
N GLN A 52 5.12 9.23 1.33
CA GLN A 52 5.47 7.96 1.96
C GLN A 52 4.51 7.57 3.09
N ARG A 53 3.22 7.93 2.95
CA ARG A 53 2.20 7.65 3.98
C ARG A 53 1.81 6.18 4.01
N LEU A 54 1.98 5.49 2.89
CA LEU A 54 1.60 4.11 2.68
C LEU A 54 2.71 3.37 1.95
N ASN A 55 2.99 2.14 2.37
CA ASN A 55 3.60 1.17 1.48
C ASN A 55 2.47 0.37 0.80
N LEU A 56 2.55 0.18 -0.51
CA LEU A 56 1.56 -0.55 -1.30
C LEU A 56 2.15 -1.81 -1.91
N VAL A 57 1.30 -2.82 -2.06
CA VAL A 57 1.55 -3.96 -2.96
C VAL A 57 0.39 -4.08 -3.92
N ALA A 58 0.65 -3.86 -5.20
CA ALA A 58 -0.34 -4.02 -6.26
C ALA A 58 -0.31 -5.46 -6.78
N PHE A 59 -1.47 -6.08 -6.99
CA PHE A 59 -1.56 -7.46 -7.48
C PHE A 59 -2.64 -7.62 -8.55
N HIS A 60 -2.43 -8.58 -9.44
CA HIS A 60 -3.42 -8.97 -10.44
C HIS A 60 -4.33 -10.06 -9.86
N LYS A 61 -5.65 -9.83 -9.81
CA LYS A 61 -6.62 -10.75 -9.19
C LYS A 61 -6.68 -12.13 -9.83
N LEU A 62 -6.68 -12.20 -11.17
CA LEU A 62 -6.88 -13.48 -11.89
C LEU A 62 -5.59 -14.30 -11.98
N GLU A 63 -4.50 -13.67 -12.40
CA GLU A 63 -3.17 -14.28 -12.47
C GLU A 63 -2.53 -14.57 -11.09
N GLU A 64 -3.08 -14.01 -10.00
CA GLU A 64 -2.56 -14.15 -8.63
C GLU A 64 -1.07 -13.75 -8.48
N VAL A 65 -0.62 -12.78 -9.27
CA VAL A 65 0.76 -12.28 -9.25
C VAL A 65 0.86 -10.89 -8.65
N ILE A 66 1.99 -10.60 -8.02
CA ILE A 66 2.34 -9.25 -7.57
C ILE A 66 2.86 -8.47 -8.77
N ILE A 67 2.27 -7.29 -9.01
CA ILE A 67 2.62 -6.38 -10.10
C ILE A 67 3.72 -5.43 -9.63
N GLU A 68 3.52 -4.80 -8.47
CA GLU A 68 4.41 -3.77 -7.99
C GLU A 68 4.44 -3.66 -6.46
N TRP A 69 5.61 -3.29 -5.94
CA TRP A 69 5.81 -2.88 -4.55
C TRP A 69 6.12 -1.39 -4.51
N ILE A 70 5.50 -0.66 -3.59
CA ILE A 70 5.78 0.77 -3.37
C ILE A 70 6.09 0.99 -1.89
N PRO A 71 7.21 1.63 -1.54
CA PRO A 71 8.31 1.97 -2.44
C PRO A 71 8.91 0.71 -3.07
N SER A 72 9.46 0.82 -4.27
CA SER A 72 10.05 -0.33 -4.98
C SER A 72 11.11 -0.99 -4.12
N VAL A 73 10.82 -2.21 -3.69
CA VAL A 73 11.77 -3.03 -2.94
C VAL A 73 12.76 -3.60 -3.94
N ASN A 74 14.03 -3.26 -3.76
CA ASN A 74 15.08 -3.88 -4.56
C ASN A 74 15.25 -5.32 -4.07
N ILE A 75 14.49 -6.26 -4.64
CA ILE A 75 14.62 -7.70 -4.36
C ILE A 75 15.82 -8.23 -5.17
N ASN A 76 17.00 -7.65 -4.95
CA ASN A 76 18.25 -8.15 -5.45
C ASN A 76 19.09 -8.62 -4.25
N LYS A 77 19.18 -9.94 -4.11
CA LYS A 77 20.21 -10.61 -3.32
C LYS A 77 20.89 -11.63 -4.22
#